data_AF-A0A933E5B4-F1
#
_entry.id   AF-A0A933E5B4-F1
#
_cell.length_a   1.000
_cell.length_b   1.000
_cell.length_c   1.000
_cell.angle_alpha   90.00
_cell.angle_beta   90.00
_cell.angle_gamma   90.00
#
_symmetry.space_group_name_H-M   'P 1'
#
loop_
_entity.id
_entity.type
_entity.pdbx_description
1 polymer ?
#
loop_
_entity_poly.entity_id
_entity_poly.type
_entity_poly.pdbx_seq_one_letter_code
_entity_poly.pdbx_strand_id
1 'polypeptide(L)'
;MNAGTSPGLTCDAVREQLAALAHDEVPPPLRADLDGHLERCSPCETEYRLTREILRVASGVPGAQPRPETWLAVKMQTTAQGAVSPWRAPPQAWVWIVSLFLLPVALVAARIAWTLLRR
;
A
#
# COMPACT_ATOMS: atom_id res chain seq x y z
N MET A 1 -26.08 30.62 -12.33
CA MET A 1 -24.86 30.42 -11.53
C MET A 1 -25.31 30.20 -10.09
N ASN A 2 -25.54 28.95 -9.70
CA ASN A 2 -26.09 28.66 -8.37
C ASN A 2 -24.99 28.00 -7.54
N ALA A 3 -24.47 28.75 -6.57
CA ALA A 3 -23.50 28.29 -5.59
C ALA A 3 -24.18 27.30 -4.63
N GLY A 4 -23.83 26.02 -4.73
CA GLY A 4 -24.16 25.02 -3.73
C GLY A 4 -23.26 25.19 -2.52
N THR A 5 -23.68 25.98 -1.55
CA THR A 5 -22.94 26.20 -0.30
C THR A 5 -23.15 25.04 0.66
N SER A 6 -22.22 24.08 0.67
CA SER A 6 -22.01 23.24 1.85
C SER A 6 -21.05 23.97 2.81
N PRO A 7 -21.35 24.06 4.12
CA PRO A 7 -20.43 24.68 5.08
C PRO A 7 -19.20 23.77 5.22
N GLY A 8 -18.07 24.17 4.64
CA GLY A 8 -16.78 23.49 4.79
C GLY A 8 -15.84 23.69 3.60
N LEU A 9 -16.33 23.55 2.36
CA LEU A 9 -15.51 23.57 1.15
C LEU A 9 -16.23 24.29 0.00
N THR A 10 -15.57 25.31 -0.56
CA THR A 10 -16.05 26.07 -1.71
C THR A 10 -15.76 25.32 -3.00
N CYS A 11 -16.55 25.59 -4.06
CA CYS A 11 -16.29 24.99 -5.38
C CYS A 11 -14.88 25.30 -5.89
N ASP A 12 -14.37 26.51 -5.64
CA ASP A 12 -13.01 26.90 -6.07
C ASP A 12 -11.93 26.07 -5.37
N ALA A 13 -12.05 25.88 -4.05
CA ALA A 13 -11.15 25.03 -3.29
C ALA A 13 -11.20 23.57 -3.75
N VAL A 14 -12.38 23.05 -4.10
CA VAL A 14 -12.52 21.71 -4.68
C VAL A 14 -11.83 21.62 -6.03
N ARG A 15 -12.05 22.62 -6.91
CA ARG A 15 -11.47 22.68 -8.26
C ARG A 15 -9.94 22.67 -8.24
N GLU A 16 -9.33 23.37 -7.29
CA GLU A 16 -7.88 23.36 -7.07
C GLU A 16 -7.35 21.98 -6.65
N GLN A 17 -8.18 21.15 -6.00
CA GLN A 17 -7.80 19.83 -5.50
C GLN A 17 -8.14 18.68 -6.45
N LEU A 18 -8.90 18.90 -7.54
CA LEU A 18 -9.36 17.82 -8.43
C LEU A 18 -8.21 17.01 -9.05
N ALA A 19 -7.12 17.68 -9.44
CA ALA A 19 -5.95 17.01 -10.01
C ALA A 19 -5.28 16.10 -8.99
N ALA A 20 -4.99 16.62 -7.80
CA ALA A 20 -4.42 15.83 -6.70
C ALA A 20 -5.34 14.67 -6.31
N LEU A 21 -6.65 14.90 -6.27
CA LEU A 21 -7.64 13.87 -5.97
C LEU A 21 -7.65 12.77 -7.04
N ALA A 22 -7.51 13.14 -8.31
CA ALA A 22 -7.48 12.19 -9.42
C ALA A 22 -6.20 11.35 -9.47
N HIS A 23 -5.10 11.84 -8.88
CA HIS A 23 -3.84 11.13 -8.72
C HIS A 23 -3.69 10.38 -7.39
N ASP A 24 -4.76 10.34 -6.58
CA ASP A 24 -4.75 9.78 -5.22
C ASP A 24 -3.75 10.46 -4.25
N GLU A 25 -3.36 11.71 -4.51
CA GLU A 25 -2.36 12.46 -3.74
C GLU A 25 -2.97 13.28 -2.59
N VAL A 26 -4.28 13.20 -2.40
CA VAL A 26 -4.99 13.91 -1.33
C VAL A 26 -4.97 13.09 -0.03
N PRO A 27 -4.61 13.70 1.13
CA PRO A 27 -4.67 13.03 2.42
C PRO A 27 -6.08 12.51 2.78
N PRO A 28 -6.20 11.41 3.54
CA PRO A 28 -7.50 10.82 3.90
C PRO A 28 -8.57 11.78 4.47
N PRO A 29 -8.25 12.72 5.40
CA PRO A 29 -9.27 13.61 5.94
C PRO A 29 -9.82 14.56 4.87
N LEU A 30 -8.96 15.13 4.03
CA LEU A 30 -9.38 16.05 2.96
C LEU A 30 -10.15 15.31 1.85
N ARG A 31 -9.79 14.04 1.57
CA ARG A 31 -10.50 13.21 0.60
C ARG A 31 -11.97 13.05 0.96
N ALA A 32 -12.28 12.73 2.22
CA ALA A 32 -13.66 12.55 2.67
C ALA A 32 -14.51 13.82 2.45
N ASP A 33 -13.93 14.99 2.72
CA ASP A 33 -14.62 16.27 2.53
C ASP A 33 -14.83 16.60 1.04
N LEU A 34 -13.84 16.32 0.18
CA LEU A 34 -13.96 16.49 -1.27
C LEU A 34 -15.00 15.54 -1.86
N ASP A 35 -14.98 14.25 -1.49
CA ASP A 35 -15.95 13.26 -1.95
C ASP A 35 -17.37 13.68 -1.55
N GLY A 36 -17.56 14.11 -0.30
CA GLY A 36 -18.84 14.64 0.18
C GLY A 36 -19.29 15.91 -0.53
N HIS A 37 -18.39 16.71 -1.11
CA HIS A 37 -18.76 17.84 -1.97
C HIS A 37 -19.14 17.36 -3.38
N LEU A 38 -18.39 16.44 -3.98
CA LEU A 38 -18.65 15.91 -5.32
C LEU A 38 -20.02 15.19 -5.38
N GLU A 39 -20.42 14.50 -4.33
CA GLU A 39 -21.76 13.88 -4.24
C GLU A 39 -22.92 14.88 -4.32
N ARG A 40 -22.69 16.13 -3.90
CA ARG A 40 -23.72 17.17 -3.78
C ARG A 40 -23.62 18.28 -4.82
N CYS A 41 -22.48 18.40 -5.50
CA CYS A 41 -22.20 19.44 -6.47
C CYS A 41 -21.95 18.85 -7.85
N SER A 42 -23.02 18.74 -8.65
CA SER A 42 -22.95 18.22 -10.02
C SER A 42 -21.90 18.89 -10.92
N PRO A 43 -21.70 20.23 -10.88
CA PRO A 43 -20.63 20.87 -11.65
C PRO A 43 -19.23 20.35 -11.29
N CYS A 44 -18.92 20.24 -10.00
CA CYS A 44 -17.61 19.76 -9.53
C CYS A 44 -17.42 18.26 -9.81
N GLU A 45 -18.46 17.44 -9.71
CA GLU A 45 -18.42 16.02 -10.12
C GLU A 45 -18.11 15.88 -11.60
N THR A 46 -18.74 16.71 -12.44
CA THR A 46 -18.51 16.68 -13.88
C THR A 46 -17.08 17.11 -14.23
N GLU A 47 -16.56 18.16 -13.58
CA GLU A 47 -15.15 18.57 -13.73
C GLU A 47 -14.21 17.44 -13.30
N TYR A 48 -14.44 16.81 -12.14
CA TYR A 48 -13.61 15.70 -11.65
C TYR A 48 -13.59 14.51 -12.64
N ARG A 49 -14.75 14.15 -13.17
CA ARG A 49 -14.87 13.07 -14.17
C ARG A 49 -14.09 13.39 -15.44
N LEU A 50 -14.15 14.64 -15.92
CA LEU A 50 -13.37 15.08 -17.08
C LEU A 50 -11.87 15.04 -16.80
N THR A 51 -11.43 15.49 -15.62
CA THR A 51 -10.02 15.38 -15.20
C THR A 51 -9.55 13.94 -15.23
N ARG A 52 -10.32 13.00 -14.68
CA ARG A 52 -9.99 11.57 -14.72
C ARG A 52 -9.92 11.01 -16.13
N GLU A 53 -10.83 11.41 -17.00
CA GLU A 53 -10.84 10.94 -18.39
C GLU A 53 -9.62 11.44 -19.16
N ILE A 54 -9.23 12.70 -18.97
CA ILE A 54 -8.00 13.27 -19.55
C ILE A 54 -6.77 12.46 -19.09
N LEU A 55 -6.67 12.16 -17.79
CA LEU A 55 -5.58 11.35 -17.26
C LEU A 55 -5.56 9.94 -17.82
N ARG A 56 -6.72 9.30 -17.97
CA ARG A 56 -6.86 7.99 -18.60
C ARG A 56 -6.33 8.01 -20.03
N VAL A 57 -6.73 8.99 -20.83
CA VAL A 57 -6.26 9.15 -22.21
C VAL A 57 -4.75 9.42 -22.25
N ALA A 58 -4.26 10.31 -21.39
CA ALA A 58 -2.83 10.64 -21.30
C ALA A 58 -1.98 9.42 -20.92
N SER A 59 -2.48 8.53 -20.04
CA SER A 59 -1.77 7.31 -19.66
C SER A 59 -1.62 6.29 -20.80
N GLY A 60 -2.47 6.37 -21.84
CA GLY A 60 -2.39 5.53 -23.02
C GLY A 60 -1.36 5.99 -24.05
N VAL A 61 -0.75 7.16 -23.86
CA VAL A 61 0.31 7.65 -24.73
C VAL A 61 1.58 6.85 -24.46
N PRO A 62 2.17 6.17 -25.46
CA PRO A 62 3.40 5.42 -25.27
C PRO A 62 4.50 6.38 -24.77
N GLY A 63 4.93 6.16 -23.53
CA GLY A 63 6.02 6.92 -22.92
C GLY A 63 7.32 6.72 -23.69
N ALA A 64 8.20 7.72 -23.63
CA ALA A 64 9.56 7.54 -24.11
C ALA A 64 10.22 6.37 -23.36
N GLN A 65 10.85 5.46 -24.11
CA GLN A 65 11.58 4.35 -23.51
C GLN A 65 12.64 4.93 -22.54
N PRO A 66 12.57 4.61 -21.23
CA PRO A 66 13.56 5.09 -20.28
C PRO A 66 14.94 4.55 -20.68
N ARG A 67 15.98 5.37 -20.52
CA ARG A 67 17.34 4.96 -20.88
C ARG A 67 17.80 3.80 -19.99
N PRO A 68 18.61 2.84 -20.48
CA PRO A 68 19.03 1.67 -19.69
C PRO A 68 19.63 2.01 -18.32
N GLU A 69 20.36 3.13 -18.22
CA GLU A 69 20.95 3.63 -16.98
C GLU A 69 19.91 3.99 -15.90
N THR A 70 18.71 4.44 -16.29
CA THR A 70 17.64 4.77 -15.34
C THR A 70 17.07 3.52 -14.69
N TRP A 71 16.99 2.40 -15.41
CA TRP A 71 16.55 1.12 -14.87
C TRP A 71 17.52 0.56 -13.83
N LEU A 72 18.83 0.73 -14.08
CA LEU A 72 19.88 0.36 -13.11
C LEU A 72 19.75 1.16 -11.81
N ALA A 73 19.50 2.47 -11.90
CA ALA A 73 19.30 3.31 -10.72
C ALA A 73 18.09 2.87 -9.89
N VAL A 74 16.95 2.60 -10.54
CA VAL A 74 15.74 2.10 -9.86
C VAL A 74 15.98 0.74 -9.19
N LYS A 75 16.71 -0.16 -9.86
CA LYS A 75 17.05 -1.47 -9.30
C LYS A 75 17.93 -1.36 -8.06
N MET A 76 18.93 -0.48 -8.07
CA MET A 76 19.78 -0.25 -6.90
C MET A 76 19.01 0.39 -5.73
N GLN A 77 18.08 1.29 -6.02
CA GLN A 77 17.27 1.94 -4.98
C GLN A 77 16.28 0.97 -4.33
N THR A 78 15.66 0.09 -5.12
CA THR A 78 14.72 -0.92 -4.60
C THR A 78 15.42 -2.02 -3.81
N THR A 79 16.64 -2.44 -4.17
CA THR A 79 17.39 -3.39 -3.34
C THR A 79 17.87 -2.78 -2.01
N ALA A 80 18.23 -1.49 -2.00
CA ALA A 80 18.57 -0.78 -0.77
C ALA A 80 17.36 -0.65 0.19
N GLN A 81 16.16 -0.42 -0.34
CA GLN A 81 14.93 -0.35 0.44
C GLN A 81 14.34 -1.72 0.80
N GLY A 82 14.53 -2.75 -0.04
CA GLY A 82 14.10 -4.13 0.24
C GLY A 82 14.90 -4.83 1.34
N ALA A 83 16.08 -4.30 1.70
CA ALA A 83 16.92 -4.83 2.78
C ALA A 83 16.33 -4.58 4.19
N VAL A 84 15.30 -3.74 4.32
CA VAL A 84 14.50 -3.56 5.54
C VAL A 84 13.19 -4.34 5.48
N SER A 85 13.27 -5.66 5.30
CA SER A 85 12.13 -6.52 5.65
C SER A 85 11.99 -6.58 7.18
N PRO A 86 10.82 -6.27 7.76
CA PRO A 86 10.56 -6.42 9.20
C PRO A 86 10.53 -7.90 9.61
N TRP A 87 10.30 -8.80 8.64
CA TRP A 87 10.40 -10.24 8.81
C TRP A 87 11.81 -10.67 8.38
N ARG A 88 12.83 -10.26 9.12
CA ARG A 88 14.12 -10.96 9.06
C ARG A 88 13.87 -12.38 9.57
N ALA A 89 14.30 -13.37 8.79
CA ALA A 89 14.37 -14.75 9.25
C ALA A 89 15.02 -14.76 10.66
N PRO A 90 14.47 -15.55 11.61
CA PRO A 90 15.00 -15.54 12.97
C PRO A 90 16.50 -15.85 12.93
N PRO A 91 17.31 -15.19 13.78
CA PRO A 91 18.74 -15.48 13.81
C PRO A 91 18.92 -16.97 14.07
N GLN A 92 19.92 -17.59 13.44
CA GLN A 92 20.23 -19.02 13.59
C GLN A 92 20.19 -19.51 15.05
N ALA A 93 20.57 -18.66 16.01
CA ALA A 93 20.48 -18.91 17.45
C ALA A 93 19.08 -19.30 17.95
N TRP A 94 18.01 -18.76 17.35
CA TRP A 94 16.62 -19.07 17.72
C TRP A 94 16.24 -20.51 17.36
N VAL A 95 16.75 -21.02 16.22
CA VAL A 95 16.57 -22.42 15.82
C VAL A 95 17.22 -23.37 16.83
N TRP A 96 18.41 -23.03 17.34
CA TRP A 96 19.09 -23.79 18.38
C TRP A 96 18.33 -23.76 19.71
N ILE A 97 17.80 -22.60 20.12
CA ILE A 97 17.02 -22.47 21.35
C ILE A 97 15.76 -23.34 21.30
N VAL A 98 14.98 -23.24 20.22
CA VAL A 98 13.76 -24.05 20.04
C VAL A 98 14.09 -25.56 20.03
N SER A 99 15.17 -25.93 19.34
CA SER A 99 15.64 -27.33 19.33
C SER A 99 16.04 -27.81 20.72
N LEU A 100 16.71 -27.00 21.53
CA LEU A 100 17.14 -27.37 22.89
C LEU A 100 15.95 -27.69 23.81
N PHE A 101 14.80 -27.04 23.60
CA PHE A 101 13.59 -27.30 24.38
C PHE A 101 12.73 -28.44 23.83
N LEU A 102 12.65 -28.62 22.50
CA LEU A 102 11.79 -29.65 21.89
C LEU A 102 12.41 -31.05 21.85
N LEU A 103 13.74 -31.16 21.68
CA LEU A 103 14.44 -32.46 21.66
C LEU A 103 14.25 -33.29 22.95
N PRO A 104 14.42 -32.74 24.17
CA PRO A 104 14.27 -33.53 25.39
C PRO A 104 12.82 -34.00 25.59
N VAL A 105 11.82 -33.19 25.22
CA VAL A 105 10.40 -33.56 25.30
C VAL A 105 10.09 -34.72 24.35
N ALA A 106 10.58 -34.67 23.11
CA ALA A 106 10.41 -35.74 22.14
C ALA A 106 11.10 -37.05 22.60
N LEU A 107 12.29 -36.96 23.20
CA LEU A 107 13.00 -38.13 23.73
C LEU A 107 12.27 -38.80 24.90
N VAL A 108 11.71 -38.01 25.81
CA VAL A 108 10.92 -38.55 26.94
C VAL A 108 9.63 -39.20 26.43
N ALA A 109 8.91 -38.55 25.51
CA ALA A 109 7.70 -39.13 24.91
C ALA A 109 7.99 -40.43 24.15
N ALA A 110 9.07 -40.47 23.35
CA ALA A 110 9.51 -41.67 22.65
C ALA A 110 9.89 -42.80 23.61
N ARG A 111 10.56 -42.48 24.72
CA ARG A 111 10.93 -43.47 25.76
C ARG A 111 9.70 -44.04 26.45
N ILE A 112 8.72 -43.22 26.80
CA ILE A 112 7.45 -43.65 27.42
C ILE A 112 6.68 -44.55 26.46
N ALA A 113 6.52 -44.14 25.21
CA ALA A 113 5.87 -44.95 24.17
C ALA A 113 6.56 -46.30 23.97
N TRP A 114 7.89 -46.31 23.92
CA TRP A 114 8.69 -47.54 23.82
C TRP A 114 8.46 -48.47 25.02
N THR A 115 8.39 -47.94 26.24
CA THR A 115 8.15 -48.76 27.44
C THR A 115 6.74 -49.34 27.50
N LEU A 116 5.73 -48.63 26.98
CA LEU A 116 4.36 -49.12 26.92
C LEU A 116 4.16 -50.17 25.84
N LEU A 117 4.89 -50.08 24.72
CA LEU A 117 4.80 -51.04 23.63
C LEU A 117 5.54 -52.36 23.93
N ARG A 118 6.47 -52.36 24.89
CA ARG A 118 7.29 -53.52 25.27
C ARG A 118 6.72 -54.30 26.48
N ARG A 119 5.56 -53.89 26.99
CA ARG A 119 4.87 -54.50 28.13
C ARG A 119 3.71 -55.33 27.64
#